data_AF-X0Z9G2-F1
#
_entry.id   AF-X0Z9G2-F1
#
_cell.length_a   1.000
_cell.length_b   1.000
_cell.length_c   1.000
_cell.angle_alpha   90.00
_cell.angle_beta   90.00
_cell.angle_gamma   90.00
#
_symmetry.space_group_name_H-M   'P 1'
#
loop_
_entity.id
_entity.type
_entity.pdbx_description
1 polymer ?
#
loop_
_entity_poly.entity_id
_entity_poly.type
_entity_poly.pdbx_seq_one_letter_code
_entity_poly.pdbx_strand_id
1 'polypeptide(L)'
;KIIKYRKELFDNYRRWREKSKKLFQLLKDKEENLKKIDFLKFQLEEIDKTSLVKGEDKALEEEEMVLKNAEKIIETMEKANFILYEGGLEQSSVRDLLNEVSTDLGEIASLDRRIEKIRENLKEVGYQLEDIVNEIVKYKDEIDLDSQKLKEVEGRLNLINSLKSKYGSTIEEILQYHQKIYQELEAIDYSEDKVKMSPGSAGYLRQVSYTNYLSFFRK
;
A
#
# COMPACT_ATOMS: atom_id res chain seq x y z
N LYS A 1 58.68 10.98 51.23
CA LYS A 1 57.97 11.96 50.37
C LYS A 1 57.57 11.37 49.00
N ILE A 2 58.50 10.75 48.25
CA ILE A 2 58.24 10.17 46.90
C ILE A 2 57.14 9.09 46.90
N ILE A 3 57.12 8.18 47.89
CA ILE A 3 56.10 7.11 47.99
C ILE A 3 54.68 7.68 48.17
N LYS A 4 54.53 8.78 48.92
CA LYS A 4 53.24 9.46 49.12
C LYS A 4 52.72 10.07 47.81
N TYR A 5 53.58 10.81 47.09
CA TYR A 5 53.22 11.38 45.79
C TYR A 5 52.91 10.30 44.74
N ARG A 6 53.62 9.16 44.75
CA ARG A 6 53.32 8.04 43.85
C ARG A 6 51.95 7.40 44.14
N LYS A 7 51.58 7.29 45.42
CA LYS A 7 50.25 6.78 45.84
C LYS A 7 49.13 7.75 45.44
N GLU A 8 49.29 9.05 45.69
CA GLU A 8 48.33 10.09 45.29
C GLU A 8 48.17 10.16 43.76
N LEU A 9 49.26 10.06 43.00
CA LEU A 9 49.23 10.00 41.54
C LEU A 9 48.43 8.77 41.06
N PHE A 10 48.67 7.60 41.65
CA PHE A 10 47.98 6.37 41.29
C PHE A 10 46.48 6.41 41.60
N ASP A 11 46.11 6.93 42.78
CA ASP A 11 44.71 7.08 43.19
C ASP A 11 43.96 8.10 42.31
N ASN A 12 44.63 9.19 41.91
CA ASN A 12 44.07 10.18 40.98
C ASN A 12 43.94 9.62 39.57
N TYR A 13 44.93 8.88 39.08
CA TYR A 13 44.87 8.19 37.79
C TYR A 13 43.74 7.15 37.75
N ARG A 14 43.56 6.37 38.83
CA ARG A 14 42.45 5.41 38.96
C ARG A 14 41.09 6.11 38.91
N ARG A 15 40.91 7.19 39.70
CA ARG A 15 39.66 7.98 39.70
C ARG A 15 39.38 8.62 38.35
N TRP A 16 40.40 9.14 37.67
CA TRP A 16 40.28 9.65 36.31
C TRP A 16 39.84 8.54 35.35
N ARG A 17 40.50 7.37 35.38
CA ARG A 17 40.17 6.24 34.51
C ARG A 17 38.73 5.73 34.73
N GLU A 18 38.29 5.63 35.97
CA GLU A 18 36.91 5.24 36.32
C GLU A 18 35.88 6.28 35.81
N LYS A 19 36.15 7.58 36.02
CA LYS A 19 35.29 8.65 35.50
C LYS A 19 35.28 8.71 33.97
N SER A 20 36.42 8.54 33.32
CA SER A 20 36.54 8.50 31.85
C SER A 20 35.80 7.30 31.26
N LYS A 21 35.88 6.13 31.90
CA LYS A 21 35.11 4.95 31.49
C LYS A 21 33.60 5.20 31.63
N LYS A 22 33.16 5.80 32.74
CA LYS A 22 31.75 6.16 32.96
C LYS A 22 31.26 7.20 31.96
N LEU A 23 32.07 8.22 31.65
CA LEU A 23 31.77 9.23 30.65
C LEU A 23 31.63 8.61 29.25
N PHE A 24 32.56 7.73 28.86
CA PHE A 24 32.49 7.03 27.58
C PHE A 24 31.21 6.18 27.45
N GLN A 25 30.84 5.45 28.52
CA GLN A 25 29.60 4.69 28.54
C GLN A 25 28.37 5.60 28.38
N LEU A 26 28.30 6.70 29.15
CA LEU A 26 27.19 7.66 29.06
C LEU A 26 27.09 8.31 27.67
N LEU A 27 28.22 8.61 27.03
CA LEU A 27 28.24 9.15 25.67
C LEU A 27 27.72 8.13 24.65
N LYS A 28 28.11 6.85 24.79
CA LYS A 28 27.62 5.77 23.93
C LYS A 28 26.12 5.55 24.11
N ASP A 29 25.65 5.47 25.35
CA ASP A 29 24.22 5.30 25.67
C ASP A 29 23.40 6.48 25.11
N LYS A 30 23.94 7.70 25.19
CA LYS A 30 23.32 8.90 24.59
C LYS A 30 23.22 8.78 23.07
N GLU A 31 24.27 8.34 22.39
CA GLU A 31 24.25 8.16 20.93
C GLU A 31 23.22 7.11 20.50
N GLU A 32 23.15 5.98 21.20
CA GLU A 32 22.16 4.92 20.95
C GLU A 32 20.73 5.43 21.19
N ASN A 33 20.51 6.22 22.24
CA ASN A 33 19.22 6.85 22.52
C ASN A 33 18.81 7.84 21.43
N LEU A 34 19.71 8.69 20.94
CA LEU A 34 19.40 9.63 19.86
C LEU A 34 18.96 8.90 18.58
N LYS A 35 19.68 7.85 18.19
CA LYS A 35 19.30 7.01 17.03
C LYS A 35 17.92 6.38 17.22
N LYS A 36 17.62 5.93 18.44
CA LYS A 36 16.31 5.37 18.78
C LYS A 36 15.20 6.42 18.68
N ILE A 37 15.43 7.63 19.21
CA ILE A 37 14.47 8.75 19.11
C ILE A 37 14.17 9.07 17.65
N ASP A 38 15.21 9.22 16.82
CA ASP A 38 15.05 9.55 15.40
C ASP A 38 14.26 8.45 14.67
N PHE A 39 14.53 7.18 14.97
CA PHE A 39 13.78 6.06 14.41
C PHE A 39 12.31 6.06 14.83
N LEU A 40 12.02 6.25 16.13
CA LEU A 40 10.65 6.32 16.63
C LEU A 40 9.87 7.51 16.04
N LYS A 41 10.52 8.67 15.88
CA LYS A 41 9.92 9.84 15.23
C LYS A 41 9.58 9.56 13.78
N PHE A 42 10.49 8.92 13.04
CA PHE A 42 10.23 8.52 11.66
C PHE A 42 9.02 7.59 11.55
N GLN A 43 8.91 6.59 12.42
CA GLN A 43 7.77 5.67 12.43
C GLN A 43 6.45 6.38 12.77
N LEU A 44 6.48 7.30 13.74
CA LEU A 44 5.31 8.10 14.11
C LEU A 44 4.84 8.98 12.93
N GLU A 45 5.77 9.69 12.30
CA GLU A 45 5.45 10.49 11.10
C GLU A 45 4.93 9.64 9.94
N GLU A 46 5.45 8.43 9.74
CA GLU A 46 4.97 7.52 8.70
C GLU A 46 3.51 7.14 8.95
N ILE A 47 3.16 6.77 10.19
CA ILE A 47 1.79 6.41 10.56
C ILE A 47 0.86 7.64 10.45
N ASP A 48 1.27 8.79 10.97
CA ASP A 48 0.46 10.02 10.96
C ASP A 48 0.10 10.49 9.54
N LYS A 49 1.06 10.43 8.61
CA LYS A 49 0.85 10.81 7.20
C LYS A 49 -0.24 10.01 6.51
N THR A 50 -0.57 8.82 7.02
CA THR A 50 -1.59 7.96 6.41
C THR A 50 -2.99 8.21 6.94
N SER A 51 -3.13 8.90 8.08
CA SER A 51 -4.44 9.25 8.66
C SER A 51 -5.39 8.04 8.73
N LEU A 52 -4.93 6.95 9.35
CA LEU A 52 -5.71 5.71 9.45
C LEU A 52 -7.02 5.91 10.21
N VAL A 53 -8.09 5.36 9.67
CA VAL A 53 -9.41 5.32 10.30
C VAL A 53 -9.77 3.89 10.63
N LYS A 54 -10.15 3.65 11.88
CA LYS A 54 -10.52 2.32 12.35
C LYS A 54 -11.66 1.74 11.51
N GLY A 55 -11.44 0.56 10.94
CA GLY A 55 -12.43 -0.18 10.15
C GLY A 55 -12.63 0.31 8.72
N GLU A 56 -11.82 1.28 8.24
CA GLU A 56 -11.89 1.73 6.84
C GLU A 56 -11.52 0.62 5.85
N ASP A 57 -10.60 -0.26 6.24
CA ASP A 57 -10.11 -1.37 5.42
C ASP A 57 -11.24 -2.32 5.02
N LYS A 58 -12.14 -2.64 5.95
CA LYS A 58 -13.28 -3.52 5.66
C LYS A 58 -14.25 -2.91 4.65
N ALA A 59 -14.56 -1.63 4.79
CA ALA A 59 -15.44 -0.93 3.87
C ALA A 59 -14.81 -0.86 2.46
N LEU A 60 -13.50 -0.60 2.40
CA LEU A 60 -12.74 -0.58 1.16
C LEU A 60 -12.64 -1.97 0.52
N GLU A 61 -12.46 -3.04 1.29
CA GLU A 61 -12.44 -4.43 0.78
C GLU A 61 -13.79 -4.82 0.16
N GLU A 62 -14.91 -4.44 0.80
CA GLU A 62 -16.25 -4.66 0.24
C GLU A 62 -16.46 -3.89 -1.07
N GLU A 63 -16.02 -2.64 -1.11
CA GLU A 63 -16.09 -1.79 -2.30
C GLU A 63 -15.18 -2.29 -3.44
N GLU A 64 -13.94 -2.68 -3.13
CA GLU A 64 -13.00 -3.28 -4.07
C GLU A 64 -13.59 -4.54 -4.70
N MET A 65 -14.23 -5.39 -3.91
CA MET A 65 -14.84 -6.62 -4.42
C MET A 65 -15.94 -6.32 -5.45
N VAL A 66 -16.80 -5.33 -5.19
CA VAL A 66 -17.87 -4.94 -6.13
C VAL A 66 -17.26 -4.41 -7.43
N LEU A 67 -16.27 -3.52 -7.34
CA LEU A 67 -15.62 -2.90 -8.49
C LEU A 67 -14.83 -3.93 -9.33
N LYS A 68 -14.09 -4.84 -8.68
CA LYS A 68 -13.37 -5.93 -9.38
C LYS A 68 -14.30 -6.90 -10.08
N ASN A 69 -15.45 -7.19 -9.49
CA ASN A 69 -16.44 -8.02 -10.15
C ASN A 69 -16.99 -7.35 -11.41
N ALA A 70 -17.28 -6.04 -11.34
CA ALA A 70 -17.72 -5.27 -12.51
C ALA A 70 -16.64 -5.25 -13.61
N GLU A 71 -15.38 -4.96 -13.26
CA GLU A 71 -14.24 -4.99 -14.19
C GLU A 71 -14.09 -6.35 -14.88
N LYS A 72 -14.09 -7.42 -14.08
CA LYS A 72 -13.99 -8.78 -14.62
C LYS A 72 -15.13 -9.14 -15.57
N ILE A 73 -16.35 -8.72 -15.27
CA ILE A 73 -17.49 -8.97 -16.16
C ILE A 73 -17.28 -8.21 -17.47
N ILE A 74 -16.94 -6.92 -17.41
CA ILE A 74 -16.69 -6.09 -18.60
C ILE A 74 -15.60 -6.72 -19.47
N GLU A 75 -14.42 -7.03 -18.90
CA GLU A 75 -13.32 -7.67 -19.63
C GLU A 75 -13.74 -8.98 -20.29
N THR A 76 -14.56 -9.79 -19.60
CA THR A 76 -15.05 -11.06 -20.12
C THR A 76 -16.00 -10.84 -21.30
N MET A 77 -16.90 -9.86 -21.21
CA MET A 77 -17.84 -9.51 -22.27
C MET A 77 -17.13 -8.94 -23.50
N GLU A 78 -16.11 -8.08 -23.30
CA GLU A 78 -15.28 -7.55 -24.39
C GLU A 78 -14.52 -8.66 -25.10
N LYS A 79 -13.92 -9.58 -24.33
CA LYS A 79 -13.26 -10.75 -24.90
C LYS A 79 -14.23 -11.63 -25.69
N ALA A 80 -15.45 -11.83 -25.19
CA ALA A 80 -16.46 -12.60 -25.89
C ALA A 80 -16.86 -11.91 -27.20
N ASN A 81 -17.13 -10.60 -27.18
CA ASN A 81 -17.45 -9.82 -28.38
C ASN A 81 -16.30 -9.88 -29.42
N PHE A 82 -15.05 -9.76 -28.97
CA PHE A 82 -13.88 -9.88 -29.84
C PHE A 82 -13.80 -11.24 -30.54
N ILE A 83 -13.96 -12.33 -29.78
CA ILE A 83 -13.87 -13.70 -30.34
C ILE A 83 -15.04 -14.00 -31.27
N LEU A 84 -16.25 -13.60 -30.90
CA LEU A 84 -17.47 -13.98 -31.60
C LEU A 84 -17.71 -13.13 -32.85
N TYR A 85 -17.35 -11.84 -32.82
CA TYR A 85 -17.80 -10.87 -33.83
C TYR A 85 -16.71 -9.98 -34.43
N GLU A 86 -15.84 -9.35 -33.62
CA GLU A 86 -14.89 -8.35 -34.15
C GLU A 86 -13.71 -9.00 -34.86
N GLY A 87 -13.09 -10.00 -34.23
CA GLY A 87 -11.83 -10.57 -34.67
C GLY A 87 -10.68 -9.55 -34.71
N GLY A 88 -9.56 -9.96 -35.28
CA GLY A 88 -8.38 -9.13 -35.48
C GLY A 88 -7.63 -9.53 -36.75
N LEU A 89 -6.56 -8.79 -37.07
CA LEU A 89 -5.76 -9.00 -38.28
C LEU A 89 -5.22 -10.43 -38.44
N GLU A 90 -4.90 -11.09 -37.33
CA GLU A 90 -4.36 -12.46 -37.32
C GLU A 90 -5.36 -13.50 -36.78
N GLN A 91 -6.58 -13.08 -36.42
CA GLN A 91 -7.57 -13.95 -35.82
C GLN A 91 -8.97 -13.62 -36.34
N SER A 92 -9.48 -14.44 -37.25
CA SER A 92 -10.86 -14.35 -37.70
C SER A 92 -11.84 -14.56 -36.54
N SER A 93 -12.94 -13.80 -36.54
CA SER A 93 -14.03 -14.01 -35.59
C SER A 93 -14.79 -15.31 -35.92
N VAL A 94 -15.53 -15.85 -34.95
CA VAL A 94 -16.43 -16.99 -35.20
C VAL A 94 -17.44 -16.66 -36.30
N ARG A 95 -17.98 -15.43 -36.31
CA ARG A 95 -18.89 -14.96 -37.38
C ARG A 95 -18.23 -15.05 -38.76
N ASP A 96 -16.99 -14.58 -38.90
CA ASP A 96 -16.30 -14.58 -40.19
C ASP A 96 -16.02 -16.01 -40.67
N LEU A 97 -15.63 -16.91 -39.77
CA LEU A 97 -15.43 -18.33 -40.06
C LEU A 97 -16.74 -19.03 -40.48
N LEU A 98 -17.87 -18.71 -39.83
CA LEU A 98 -19.18 -19.22 -40.24
C LEU A 98 -19.56 -18.74 -41.65
N ASN A 99 -19.26 -17.47 -41.97
CA ASN A 99 -19.51 -16.90 -43.29
C ASN A 99 -18.62 -17.52 -44.38
N GLU A 100 -17.36 -17.80 -44.07
CA GLU A 100 -16.43 -18.52 -44.96
C GLU A 100 -16.97 -19.91 -45.29
N VAL A 101 -17.30 -20.71 -44.27
CA VAL A 101 -17.88 -22.05 -44.47
C VAL A 101 -19.22 -21.99 -45.21
N SER A 102 -20.07 -21.00 -44.91
CA SER A 102 -21.34 -20.82 -45.64
C SER A 102 -21.13 -20.47 -47.12
N THR A 103 -20.01 -19.85 -47.47
CA THR A 103 -19.65 -19.54 -48.85
C THR A 103 -19.22 -20.80 -49.57
N ASP A 104 -18.31 -21.58 -48.98
CA ASP A 104 -17.83 -22.86 -49.52
C ASP A 104 -18.96 -23.87 -49.72
N LEU A 105 -19.87 -23.98 -48.75
CA LEU A 105 -21.05 -24.84 -48.88
C LEU A 105 -21.98 -24.40 -50.02
N GLY A 106 -22.03 -23.09 -50.31
CA GLY A 106 -22.79 -22.55 -51.44
C GLY A 106 -22.20 -22.95 -52.79
N GLU A 107 -20.87 -22.99 -52.89
CA GLU A 107 -20.19 -23.48 -54.09
C GLU A 107 -20.48 -24.97 -54.32
N ILE A 108 -20.42 -25.80 -53.27
CA ILE A 108 -20.71 -27.24 -53.34
C ILE A 108 -22.19 -27.52 -53.60
N ALA A 109 -23.11 -26.71 -53.08
CA ALA A 109 -24.54 -26.89 -53.29
C ALA A 109 -24.95 -26.78 -54.79
N SER A 110 -24.14 -26.11 -55.61
CA SER A 110 -24.29 -26.11 -57.07
C SER A 110 -24.05 -27.49 -57.71
N LEU A 111 -23.24 -28.34 -57.07
CA LEU A 111 -22.90 -29.70 -57.48
C LEU A 111 -23.84 -30.74 -56.85
N ASP A 112 -24.17 -30.57 -55.57
CA ASP A 112 -25.08 -31.45 -54.83
C ASP A 112 -26.08 -30.62 -54.00
N ARG A 113 -27.32 -30.53 -54.50
CA ARG A 113 -28.40 -29.74 -53.87
C ARG A 113 -28.75 -30.20 -52.45
N ARG A 114 -28.37 -31.41 -52.02
CA ARG A 114 -28.62 -31.88 -50.64
C ARG A 114 -27.86 -31.04 -49.60
N ILE A 115 -26.78 -30.36 -50.02
CA ILE A 115 -25.95 -29.51 -49.17
C ILE A 115 -26.63 -28.17 -48.86
N GLU A 116 -27.58 -27.69 -49.67
CA GLU A 116 -28.23 -26.40 -49.45
C GLU A 116 -28.88 -26.31 -48.07
N LYS A 117 -29.52 -27.40 -47.62
CA LYS A 117 -30.10 -27.47 -46.27
C LYS A 117 -29.07 -27.30 -45.15
N ILE A 118 -27.86 -27.83 -45.33
CA ILE A 118 -26.77 -27.68 -44.35
C ILE A 118 -26.30 -26.23 -44.30
N ARG A 119 -26.19 -25.59 -45.47
CA ARG A 119 -25.84 -24.17 -45.60
C ARG A 119 -26.89 -23.25 -44.97
N GLU A 120 -28.18 -23.49 -45.22
CA GLU A 120 -29.27 -22.72 -44.63
C GLU A 120 -29.23 -22.82 -43.09
N ASN A 121 -29.09 -24.03 -42.54
CA ASN A 121 -28.95 -24.23 -41.10
C ASN A 121 -27.73 -23.49 -40.53
N LEU A 122 -26.59 -23.47 -41.24
CA LEU A 122 -25.39 -22.76 -40.80
C LEU A 122 -25.61 -21.24 -40.75
N LYS A 123 -26.36 -20.68 -41.70
CA LYS A 123 -26.74 -19.26 -41.68
C LYS A 123 -27.66 -18.92 -40.53
N GLU A 124 -28.63 -19.78 -40.21
CA GLU A 124 -29.48 -19.62 -39.03
C GLU A 124 -28.65 -19.56 -37.74
N VAL A 125 -27.64 -20.43 -37.60
CA VAL A 125 -26.67 -20.36 -36.48
C VAL A 125 -25.90 -19.04 -36.48
N GLY A 126 -25.52 -18.53 -37.66
CA GLY A 126 -24.89 -17.21 -37.81
C GLY A 126 -25.77 -16.07 -37.27
N TYR A 127 -27.05 -16.06 -37.60
CA TYR A 127 -27.99 -15.04 -37.06
C TYR A 127 -28.18 -15.18 -35.54
N GLN A 128 -28.31 -16.41 -35.03
CA GLN A 128 -28.38 -16.65 -33.59
C GLN A 128 -27.12 -16.17 -32.86
N LEU A 129 -25.94 -16.35 -33.46
CA LEU A 129 -24.69 -15.83 -32.93
C LEU A 129 -24.69 -14.31 -32.85
N GLU A 130 -25.16 -13.62 -33.90
CA GLU A 130 -25.25 -12.15 -33.91
C GLU A 130 -26.20 -11.63 -32.83
N ASP A 131 -27.34 -12.29 -32.60
CA ASP A 131 -28.26 -11.94 -31.52
C ASP A 131 -27.60 -12.07 -30.14
N ILE A 132 -26.86 -13.17 -29.89
CA ILE A 132 -26.12 -13.38 -28.64
C ILE A 132 -25.05 -12.31 -28.44
N VAL A 133 -24.31 -11.95 -29.50
CA VAL A 133 -23.30 -10.87 -29.43
C VAL A 133 -23.95 -9.55 -29.06
N ASN A 134 -25.10 -9.23 -29.65
CA ASN A 134 -25.84 -8.01 -29.32
C ASN A 134 -26.29 -7.99 -27.85
N GLU A 135 -26.71 -9.12 -27.28
CA GLU A 135 -27.02 -9.24 -25.86
C GLU A 135 -25.78 -9.04 -24.97
N ILE A 136 -24.63 -9.61 -25.34
CA ILE A 136 -23.35 -9.43 -24.65
C ILE A 136 -22.96 -7.95 -24.59
N VAL A 137 -23.02 -7.26 -25.73
CA VAL A 137 -22.66 -5.84 -25.81
C VAL A 137 -23.60 -4.98 -24.96
N LYS A 138 -24.92 -5.21 -25.06
CA LYS A 138 -25.90 -4.48 -24.25
C LYS A 138 -25.70 -4.70 -22.76
N TYR A 139 -25.51 -5.94 -22.34
CA TYR A 139 -25.28 -6.26 -20.93
C TYR A 139 -24.00 -5.63 -20.41
N LYS A 140 -22.93 -5.60 -21.21
CA LYS A 140 -21.70 -4.88 -20.87
C LYS A 140 -21.95 -3.40 -20.63
N ASP A 141 -22.70 -2.75 -21.52
CA ASP A 141 -22.97 -1.32 -21.46
C ASP A 141 -23.88 -0.91 -20.29
N GLU A 142 -24.59 -1.86 -19.67
CA GLU A 142 -25.38 -1.65 -18.45
C GLU A 142 -24.53 -1.63 -17.16
N ILE A 143 -23.27 -2.09 -17.23
CA ILE A 143 -22.39 -2.17 -16.05
C ILE A 143 -21.67 -0.85 -15.87
N ASP A 144 -21.95 -0.19 -14.75
CA ASP A 144 -21.23 0.99 -14.31
C ASP A 144 -19.94 0.58 -13.58
N LEU A 145 -18.79 0.85 -14.21
CA LEU A 145 -17.48 0.67 -13.61
C LEU A 145 -16.75 2.01 -13.55
N ASP A 146 -16.50 2.47 -12.32
CA ASP A 146 -15.57 3.56 -12.07
C ASP A 146 -14.15 3.01 -11.89
N SER A 147 -13.41 2.90 -12.99
CA SER A 147 -12.02 2.40 -12.98
C SER A 147 -11.06 3.32 -12.21
N GLN A 148 -11.36 4.62 -12.11
CA GLN A 148 -10.54 5.52 -11.31
C GLN A 148 -10.73 5.22 -9.83
N LYS A 149 -11.98 5.05 -9.40
CA LYS A 149 -12.31 4.69 -8.03
C LYS A 149 -11.74 3.34 -7.63
N LEU A 150 -11.76 2.33 -8.51
CA LEU A 150 -11.10 1.04 -8.25
C LEU A 150 -9.61 1.23 -7.92
N LYS A 151 -8.88 2.03 -8.72
CA LYS A 151 -7.45 2.33 -8.47
C LYS A 151 -7.23 3.09 -7.16
N GLU A 152 -8.12 4.01 -6.81
CA GLU A 152 -8.04 4.75 -5.54
C GLU A 152 -8.23 3.81 -4.34
N VAL A 153 -9.23 2.92 -4.40
CA VAL A 153 -9.51 1.91 -3.37
C VAL A 153 -8.33 0.95 -3.22
N GLU A 154 -7.84 0.37 -4.32
CA GLU A 154 -6.66 -0.50 -4.30
C GLU A 154 -5.43 0.21 -3.75
N GLY A 155 -5.20 1.47 -4.14
CA GLY A 155 -4.12 2.29 -3.63
C GLY A 155 -4.20 2.50 -2.11
N ARG A 156 -5.39 2.79 -1.59
CA ARG A 156 -5.64 2.96 -0.15
C ARG A 156 -5.43 1.65 0.61
N LEU A 157 -5.96 0.53 0.10
CA LEU A 157 -5.77 -0.80 0.70
C LEU A 157 -4.29 -1.21 0.70
N ASN A 158 -3.56 -0.97 -0.38
CA ASN A 158 -2.13 -1.23 -0.46
C ASN A 158 -1.31 -0.44 0.58
N LEU A 159 -1.67 0.84 0.79
CA LEU A 159 -1.06 1.66 1.83
C LEU A 159 -1.33 1.08 3.23
N ILE A 160 -2.58 0.73 3.53
CA ILE A 160 -2.99 0.14 4.81
C ILE A 160 -2.25 -1.18 5.04
N ASN A 161 -2.22 -2.08 4.05
CA ASN A 161 -1.55 -3.37 4.14
C ASN A 161 -0.04 -3.24 4.33
N SER A 162 0.58 -2.23 3.70
CA SER A 162 2.00 -1.91 3.92
C SER A 162 2.26 -1.51 5.37
N LEU A 163 1.41 -0.68 5.98
CA LEU A 163 1.54 -0.35 7.40
C LEU A 163 1.26 -1.56 8.30
N LYS A 164 0.28 -2.40 7.94
CA LYS A 164 -0.01 -3.62 8.70
C LYS A 164 1.22 -4.52 8.79
N SER A 165 1.92 -4.71 7.67
CA SER A 165 3.16 -5.50 7.63
C SER A 165 4.30 -4.95 8.52
N LYS A 166 4.31 -3.63 8.78
CA LYS A 166 5.37 -2.96 9.55
C LYS A 166 5.04 -2.82 11.03
N TYR A 167 3.78 -2.57 11.37
CA TYR A 167 3.38 -2.04 12.67
C TYR A 167 2.30 -2.84 13.41
N GLY A 168 1.62 -3.78 12.75
CA GLY A 168 0.62 -4.63 13.39
C GLY A 168 -0.34 -5.29 12.40
N SER A 169 -0.92 -6.44 12.74
CA SER A 169 -1.79 -7.20 11.83
C SER A 169 -3.13 -6.49 11.53
N THR A 170 -3.50 -5.49 12.32
CA THR A 170 -4.77 -4.74 12.22
C THR A 170 -4.54 -3.24 12.36
N ILE A 171 -5.48 -2.41 11.88
CA ILE A 171 -5.42 -0.95 12.08
C ILE A 171 -5.35 -0.61 13.57
N GLU A 172 -6.08 -1.35 14.40
CA GLU A 172 -6.07 -1.19 15.85
C GLU A 172 -4.69 -1.45 16.46
N GLU A 173 -3.99 -2.49 16.02
CA GLU A 173 -2.62 -2.77 16.46
C GLU A 173 -1.66 -1.65 16.04
N ILE A 174 -1.80 -1.12 14.81
CA ILE A 174 -0.99 0.02 14.35
C ILE A 174 -1.24 1.25 15.22
N LEU A 175 -2.51 1.57 15.54
CA LEU A 175 -2.86 2.72 16.38
C LEU A 175 -2.39 2.54 17.83
N GLN A 176 -2.43 1.31 18.36
CA GLN A 176 -1.85 0.99 19.66
C GLN A 176 -0.32 1.14 19.66
N TYR A 177 0.33 0.68 18.59
CA TYR A 177 1.77 0.86 18.40
C TYR A 177 2.13 2.35 18.34
N HIS A 178 1.37 3.13 17.56
CA HIS A 178 1.50 4.58 17.48
C HIS A 178 1.39 5.25 18.86
N GLN A 179 0.38 4.90 19.66
CA GLN A 179 0.22 5.44 21.00
C GLN A 179 1.39 5.07 21.92
N LYS A 180 1.90 3.83 21.81
CA LYS A 180 3.03 3.35 22.60
C LYS A 180 4.30 4.14 22.29
N ILE A 181 4.64 4.31 21.00
CA ILE A 181 5.86 5.04 20.62
C ILE A 181 5.76 6.54 20.95
N TYR A 182 4.56 7.11 20.87
CA TYR A 182 4.30 8.49 21.32
C TYR A 182 4.61 8.66 22.81
N GLN A 183 4.08 7.78 23.65
CA GLN A 183 4.34 7.80 25.10
C GLN A 183 5.81 7.58 25.44
N GLU A 184 6.50 6.72 24.68
CA GLU A 184 7.93 6.47 24.85
C GLU A 184 8.77 7.71 24.51
N LEU A 185 8.44 8.41 23.43
CA LEU A 185 9.09 9.67 23.04
C LEU A 185 8.85 10.77 24.08
N GLU A 186 7.62 10.94 24.57
CA GLU A 186 7.33 11.90 25.64
C GLU A 186 8.17 11.59 26.90
N ALA A 187 8.22 10.34 27.33
CA ALA A 187 8.98 9.94 28.50
C ALA A 187 10.48 10.25 28.37
N ILE A 188 11.05 10.09 27.18
CA ILE A 188 12.45 10.43 26.90
C ILE A 188 12.67 11.94 26.99
N ASP A 189 11.80 12.75 26.39
CA ASP A 189 11.91 14.22 26.40
C ASP A 189 11.86 14.77 27.84
N TYR A 190 10.91 14.29 28.65
CA TYR A 190 10.83 14.62 30.08
C TYR A 190 12.09 14.17 30.88
N SER A 191 12.76 13.10 30.46
CA SER A 191 13.96 12.60 31.13
C SER A 191 15.22 13.41 30.80
N GLU A 192 15.37 13.88 29.55
CA GLU A 192 16.47 14.76 29.17
C GLU A 192 16.41 16.11 29.90
N ASP A 193 15.20 16.65 30.08
CA ASP A 193 14.99 17.86 30.87
C ASP A 193 15.37 17.66 32.35
N LYS A 194 15.12 16.48 32.92
CA LYS A 194 15.59 16.13 34.28
C LYS A 194 17.11 15.97 34.37
N VAL A 195 17.76 15.41 33.35
CA VAL A 195 19.23 15.24 33.31
C VAL A 195 19.94 16.60 33.22
N LYS A 196 19.35 17.58 32.52
CA LYS A 196 19.82 18.98 32.53
C LYS A 196 19.65 19.69 33.89
N MET A 197 18.80 19.17 34.78
CA MET A 197 18.55 19.72 36.12
C MET A 197 19.37 19.06 37.25
N SER A 198 20.43 18.32 36.94
CA SER A 198 21.38 17.85 37.97
C SER A 198 22.14 19.04 38.59
N PRO A 199 22.17 19.19 39.94
CA PRO A 199 22.51 20.44 40.62
C PRO A 199 24.02 20.68 40.61
N GLY A 200 24.52 21.29 39.54
CA GLY A 200 25.95 21.53 39.38
C GLY A 200 26.34 22.72 38.53
N SER A 201 25.41 23.61 38.19
CA SER A 201 25.65 24.99 37.72
C SER A 201 24.33 25.59 37.27
N ALA A 202 23.63 26.25 38.20
CA ALA A 202 22.46 27.05 37.90
C ALA A 202 22.87 28.35 37.18
N GLY A 203 22.16 28.69 36.10
CA GLY A 203 22.18 30.02 35.52
C GLY A 203 21.92 30.02 34.02
N TYR A 204 20.71 30.44 33.62
CA TYR A 204 20.27 30.73 32.25
C TYR A 204 20.20 29.48 31.34
N LEU A 205 19.04 28.99 30.88
CA LEU A 205 18.02 29.67 30.11
C LEU A 205 16.70 28.88 30.25
N ARG A 206 15.67 29.52 30.83
CA ARG A 206 14.28 29.15 30.55
C ARG A 206 13.86 29.88 29.28
N GLN A 207 12.97 29.25 28.49
CA GLN A 207 12.27 29.80 27.32
C GLN A 207 12.94 29.67 25.94
N VAL A 208 13.42 28.50 25.52
CA VAL A 208 13.35 28.16 24.07
C VAL A 208 13.27 26.65 23.95
N SER A 209 12.15 26.11 23.45
CA SER A 209 12.05 24.89 22.60
C SER A 209 10.64 24.26 22.56
N TYR A 210 9.65 24.77 23.29
CA TYR A 210 8.24 24.34 23.09
C TYR A 210 7.55 25.03 21.90
N THR A 211 8.15 26.08 21.33
CA THR A 211 7.56 26.89 20.25
C THR A 211 7.90 26.44 18.82
N ASN A 212 8.84 25.51 18.63
CA ASN A 212 9.28 25.12 17.28
C ASN A 212 8.63 23.84 16.71
N TYR A 213 8.00 22.99 17.52
CA TYR A 213 7.29 21.81 16.99
C TYR A 213 5.82 22.12 16.66
N LEU A 214 5.16 22.99 17.43
CA LEU A 214 3.78 23.42 17.17
C LEU A 214 3.64 24.52 16.10
N SER A 215 4.75 25.11 15.64
CA SER A 215 4.73 26.07 14.53
C SER A 215 4.82 25.42 13.14
N PHE A 216 5.13 24.13 13.06
CA PHE A 216 5.13 23.38 11.79
C PHE A 216 3.75 22.79 11.42
N PHE A 217 2.80 22.75 12.36
CA PHE A 217 1.44 22.18 12.18
C PHE A 217 0.32 23.25 12.09
N ARG A 218 0.67 24.51 11.83
CA ARG A 218 -0.31 25.56 11.47
C ARG A 218 0.08 26.23 10.15
N LYS A 219 -0.09 25.49 9.05
CA LYS A 219 -0.48 26.02 7.74
C LYS A 219 -1.02 24.91 6.87
#